data_AF-A0A836C7L9-F1
#
_entry.id   AF-A0A836C7L9-F1
#
_cell.length_a   1.000
_cell.length_b   1.000
_cell.length_c   1.000
_cell.angle_alpha   90.00
_cell.angle_beta   90.00
_cell.angle_gamma   90.00
#
_symmetry.space_group_name_H-M   'P 1'
#
loop_
_entity.id
_entity.type
_entity.pdbx_description
1 polymer ?
#
loop_
_entity_poly.entity_id
_entity_poly.type
_entity_poly.pdbx_seq_one_letter_code
_entity_poly.pdbx_strand_id
1 'polypeptide(L)'
;MATGRSPQARDEELRELGVVLHEPPTPPIRKTVVVDGRKCRVFLSESERRRHIAACKLEVEENCLSGAREACVLRAMDACRPPAWQRWLPFLSRGPSSSPQEVEACEARAMEGCLAGAQQGCTGHAASLCAASHPERMWLE
;
A
#
# COMPACT_ATOMS: atom_id res chain seq x y z
N MET A 1 -27.24 17.19 15.61
CA MET A 1 -28.20 17.69 14.60
C MET A 1 -27.38 18.19 13.41
N ALA A 2 -27.34 17.44 12.32
CA ALA A 2 -26.60 17.83 11.12
C ALA A 2 -27.50 18.74 10.26
N THR A 3 -27.14 20.00 10.15
CA THR A 3 -27.79 20.98 9.26
C THR A 3 -27.40 20.68 7.82
N GLY A 4 -28.05 19.67 7.21
CA GLY A 4 -27.92 19.41 5.78
C GLY A 4 -28.64 20.51 4.98
N ARG A 5 -27.91 21.23 4.13
CA ARG A 5 -28.48 22.17 3.15
C ARG A 5 -29.42 21.38 2.21
N SER A 6 -30.54 21.97 1.79
CA SER A 6 -31.47 21.28 0.89
C SER A 6 -30.78 20.98 -0.45
N PRO A 7 -31.13 19.87 -1.14
CA PRO A 7 -30.56 19.54 -2.44
C PRO A 7 -30.70 20.67 -3.46
N GLN A 8 -31.85 21.36 -3.44
CA GLN A 8 -32.14 22.50 -4.32
C GLN A 8 -31.20 23.69 -4.06
N ALA A 9 -30.92 24.02 -2.79
CA ALA A 9 -30.03 25.13 -2.44
C ALA A 9 -28.58 24.85 -2.87
N ARG A 10 -28.15 23.59 -2.85
CA ARG A 10 -26.83 23.17 -3.34
C ARG A 10 -26.75 23.24 -4.87
N ASP A 11 -27.80 22.83 -5.56
CA ASP A 11 -27.82 22.81 -7.03
C ASP A 11 -27.87 24.24 -7.60
N GLU A 12 -28.53 25.17 -6.93
CA GLU A 12 -28.49 26.61 -7.23
C GLU A 12 -27.06 27.18 -7.11
N GLU A 13 -26.39 26.91 -5.98
CA GLU A 13 -25.01 27.32 -5.72
C GLU A 13 -24.03 26.75 -6.77
N LEU A 14 -24.22 25.48 -7.15
CA LEU A 14 -23.41 24.85 -8.20
C LEU A 14 -23.61 25.54 -9.56
N ARG A 15 -24.84 25.95 -9.90
CA ARG A 15 -25.13 26.72 -11.11
C ARG A 15 -24.52 28.12 -11.07
N GLU A 16 -24.56 28.81 -9.92
CA GLU A 16 -23.89 30.11 -9.72
C GLU A 16 -22.37 30.00 -9.91
N LEU A 17 -21.78 28.86 -9.51
CA LEU A 17 -20.37 28.54 -9.74
C LEU A 17 -20.05 28.12 -11.18
N GLY A 18 -21.03 28.13 -12.09
CA GLY A 18 -20.87 27.73 -13.49
C GLY A 18 -20.72 26.22 -13.70
N VAL A 19 -21.05 25.40 -12.70
CA VAL A 19 -21.04 23.95 -12.82
C VAL A 19 -22.23 23.49 -13.64
N VAL A 20 -21.97 22.78 -14.73
CA VAL A 20 -23.01 22.17 -15.55
C VAL A 20 -23.52 20.91 -14.86
N LEU A 21 -24.77 20.95 -14.39
CA LEU A 21 -25.47 19.79 -13.84
C LEU A 21 -26.11 19.01 -15.00
N HIS A 22 -25.76 17.73 -15.14
CA HIS A 22 -26.38 16.84 -16.13
C HIS A 22 -27.69 16.25 -15.58
N GLU A 23 -28.75 16.26 -16.41
CA GLU A 23 -30.02 15.56 -16.16
C GLU A 23 -30.25 14.50 -17.26
N PRO A 24 -30.37 13.19 -16.93
CA PRO A 24 -30.19 12.62 -15.58
C PRO A 24 -28.73 12.75 -15.11
N PRO A 25 -28.48 12.67 -13.80
CA PRO A 25 -27.13 12.73 -13.25
C PRO A 25 -26.23 11.70 -13.94
N THR A 26 -25.05 12.12 -14.36
CA THR A 26 -24.05 11.18 -14.87
C THR A 26 -23.84 10.10 -13.81
N PRO A 27 -24.05 8.81 -14.12
CA PRO A 27 -23.88 7.77 -13.13
C PRO A 27 -22.45 7.86 -12.58
N PRO A 28 -22.25 7.74 -11.26
CA PRO A 28 -20.92 7.77 -10.69
C PRO A 28 -20.10 6.68 -11.36
N ILE A 29 -18.88 7.01 -11.81
CA ILE A 29 -17.93 6.04 -12.39
C ILE A 29 -17.78 4.84 -11.44
N ARG A 30 -17.93 5.06 -10.12
CA ARG A 30 -18.01 4.01 -9.11
C ARG A 30 -19.03 4.39 -8.03
N LYS A 31 -20.08 3.60 -7.84
CA LYS A 31 -20.99 3.76 -6.70
C LYS A 31 -20.39 3.07 -5.49
N THR A 32 -20.34 3.78 -4.37
CA THR A 32 -20.08 3.18 -3.05
C THR A 32 -21.43 2.96 -2.38
N VAL A 33 -21.70 1.74 -1.95
CA VAL A 33 -22.89 1.37 -1.18
C VAL A 33 -22.49 1.04 0.26
N VAL A 34 -23.42 1.14 1.19
CA VAL A 34 -23.19 0.69 2.57
C VAL A 34 -23.90 -0.65 2.73
N VAL A 35 -23.15 -1.71 3.04
CA VAL A 35 -23.66 -3.06 3.32
C VAL A 35 -23.18 -3.44 4.72
N ASP A 36 -24.10 -3.77 5.62
CA ASP A 36 -23.81 -4.09 7.03
C ASP A 36 -22.92 -3.05 7.72
N GLY A 37 -23.18 -1.76 7.47
CA GLY A 37 -22.41 -0.64 8.02
C GLY A 37 -21.03 -0.41 7.38
N ARG A 38 -20.62 -1.22 6.39
CA ARG A 38 -19.36 -1.08 5.67
C ARG A 38 -19.56 -0.44 4.30
N LYS A 39 -18.69 0.50 3.94
CA LYS A 39 -18.64 1.09 2.60
C LYS A 39 -18.03 0.10 1.64
N CYS A 40 -18.79 -0.32 0.65
CA CYS A 40 -18.38 -1.28 -0.36
C CYS A 40 -18.54 -0.69 -1.75
N ARG A 41 -17.63 -1.07 -2.65
CA ARG A 41 -17.63 -0.58 -4.04
C ARG A 41 -18.47 -1.51 -4.90
N VAL A 42 -19.42 -0.96 -5.65
CA VAL A 42 -20.24 -1.70 -6.62
C VAL A 42 -19.52 -1.74 -7.96
N PHE A 43 -19.52 -2.91 -8.61
CA PHE A 43 -18.97 -3.10 -9.95
C PHE A 43 -20.10 -3.33 -10.96
N LEU A 44 -19.88 -2.97 -12.22
CA LEU A 44 -20.87 -3.19 -13.28
C LEU A 44 -20.93 -4.65 -13.74
N SER A 45 -19.86 -5.43 -13.51
CA SER A 45 -19.82 -6.85 -13.81
C SER A 45 -18.80 -7.57 -12.94
N GLU A 46 -18.92 -8.91 -12.86
CA GLU A 46 -17.93 -9.74 -12.20
C GLU A 46 -16.53 -9.59 -12.84
N SER A 47 -16.45 -9.42 -14.15
CA SER A 47 -15.19 -9.21 -14.87
C SER A 47 -14.46 -7.92 -14.44
N GLU A 48 -15.22 -6.85 -14.16
CA GLU A 48 -14.67 -5.58 -13.68
C GLU A 48 -14.20 -5.70 -12.24
N ARG A 49 -14.98 -6.38 -11.39
CA ARG A 49 -14.57 -6.71 -10.02
C ARG A 49 -13.25 -7.48 -10.00
N ARG A 50 -13.14 -8.55 -10.79
CA ARG A 50 -11.91 -9.38 -10.86
C ARG A 50 -10.71 -8.57 -11.32
N ARG A 51 -10.87 -7.74 -12.37
CA ARG A 51 -9.80 -6.83 -12.85
C ARG A 51 -9.38 -5.83 -11.76
N HIS A 52 -10.35 -5.26 -11.03
CA HIS A 52 -10.04 -4.31 -9.98
C HIS A 52 -9.33 -4.95 -8.78
N ILE A 53 -9.75 -6.15 -8.36
CA ILE A 53 -9.08 -6.91 -7.31
C ILE A 53 -7.65 -7.27 -7.74
N ALA A 54 -7.45 -7.70 -8.98
CA ALA A 54 -6.11 -8.00 -9.50
C ALA A 54 -5.21 -6.76 -9.50
N ALA A 55 -5.71 -5.61 -9.97
CA ALA A 55 -4.99 -4.34 -9.95
C ALA A 55 -4.66 -3.89 -8.52
N CYS A 56 -5.62 -3.98 -7.59
CA CYS A 56 -5.39 -3.69 -6.17
C CYS A 56 -4.26 -4.54 -5.59
N LYS A 57 -4.26 -5.85 -5.88
CA LYS A 57 -3.23 -6.76 -5.36
C LYS A 57 -1.84 -6.36 -5.85
N LEU A 58 -1.70 -6.10 -7.15
CA LEU A 58 -0.44 -5.65 -7.75
C LEU A 58 0.04 -4.34 -7.11
N GLU A 59 -0.83 -3.33 -7.04
CA GLU A 59 -0.47 -2.02 -6.48
C GLU A 59 -0.07 -2.09 -5.00
N VAL A 60 -0.82 -2.86 -4.19
CA VAL A 60 -0.51 -3.04 -2.77
C VAL A 60 0.78 -3.83 -2.59
N GLU A 61 1.01 -4.86 -3.39
CA GLU A 61 2.23 -5.66 -3.35
C GLU A 61 3.46 -4.83 -3.75
N GLU A 62 3.39 -4.07 -4.83
CA GLU A 62 4.46 -3.17 -5.28
C GLU A 62 4.82 -2.11 -4.23
N ASN A 63 3.81 -1.44 -3.65
CA ASN A 63 4.03 -0.45 -2.60
C ASN A 63 4.63 -1.07 -1.33
N CYS A 64 4.16 -2.26 -0.95
CA CYS A 64 4.70 -3.00 0.18
C CYS A 64 6.16 -3.39 -0.05
N LEU A 65 6.50 -3.91 -1.24
CA LEU A 65 7.86 -4.29 -1.60
C LEU A 65 8.80 -3.10 -1.67
N SER A 66 8.32 -1.96 -2.17
CA SER A 66 9.09 -0.72 -2.18
C SER A 66 9.48 -0.30 -0.76
N GLY A 67 8.51 -0.23 0.16
CA GLY A 67 8.79 0.08 1.57
C GLY A 67 9.65 -0.98 2.26
N ALA A 68 9.44 -2.26 1.94
CA ALA A 68 10.26 -3.34 2.45
C ALA A 68 11.72 -3.23 1.99
N ARG A 69 11.97 -2.78 0.75
CA ARG A 69 13.33 -2.57 0.23
C ARG A 69 14.09 -1.55 1.06
N GLU A 70 13.48 -0.41 1.36
CA GLU A 70 14.09 0.62 2.21
C GLU A 70 14.37 0.08 3.62
N ALA A 71 13.39 -0.59 4.23
CA ALA A 71 13.55 -1.18 5.56
C ALA A 71 14.63 -2.27 5.60
N CYS A 72 14.73 -3.09 4.55
CA CYS A 72 15.73 -4.15 4.45
C CYS A 72 17.14 -3.60 4.29
N VAL A 73 17.34 -2.50 3.56
CA VAL A 73 18.63 -1.80 3.51
C VAL A 73 19.06 -1.36 4.91
N LEU A 74 18.18 -0.71 5.67
CA LEU A 74 18.50 -0.25 7.02
C LEU A 74 18.84 -1.42 7.97
N ARG A 75 18.08 -2.52 7.88
CA ARG A 75 18.35 -3.73 8.66
C ARG A 75 19.65 -4.42 8.28
N ALA A 76 19.98 -4.45 6.98
CA ALA A 76 21.23 -5.01 6.50
C ALA A 76 22.43 -4.20 7.04
N MET A 77 22.35 -2.87 6.98
CA MET A 77 23.38 -1.98 7.55
C MET A 77 23.57 -2.23 9.04
N ASP A 78 22.49 -2.32 9.82
CA ASP A 78 22.57 -2.54 11.27
C ASP A 78 23.16 -3.92 11.60
N ALA A 79 22.77 -4.96 10.86
CA ALA A 79 23.26 -6.33 11.05
C ALA A 79 24.74 -6.49 10.67
N CYS A 80 25.23 -5.75 9.69
CA CYS A 80 26.59 -5.86 9.15
C CYS A 80 27.57 -4.84 9.74
N ARG A 81 27.11 -3.91 10.58
CA ARG A 81 27.96 -2.91 11.20
C ARG A 81 28.88 -3.54 12.25
N PRO A 82 30.19 -3.20 12.28
CA PRO A 82 31.07 -3.65 13.34
C PRO A 82 30.61 -3.12 14.71
N PRO A 83 30.76 -3.90 15.79
CA PRO A 83 30.39 -3.48 17.12
C PRO A 83 31.04 -2.16 17.51
N ALA A 84 30.25 -1.26 18.12
CA ALA A 84 30.71 0.09 18.44
C ALA A 84 32.00 0.11 19.28
N TRP A 85 32.17 -0.84 20.22
CA TRP A 85 33.34 -0.96 21.08
C TRP A 85 34.66 -1.16 20.32
N GLN A 86 34.63 -1.71 19.10
CA GLN A 86 35.83 -1.84 18.26
C GLN A 86 36.40 -0.48 17.86
N ARG A 87 35.57 0.59 17.79
CA ARG A 87 36.06 1.96 17.58
C ARG A 87 36.80 2.54 18.78
N TRP A 88 36.55 2.03 19.99
CA TRP A 88 37.08 2.57 21.25
C TRP A 88 38.29 1.78 21.77
N LEU A 89 38.52 0.57 21.27
CA LEU A 89 39.63 -0.32 21.67
C LEU A 89 40.46 -0.78 20.46
N PRO A 90 41.11 0.15 19.72
CA PRO A 90 41.82 -0.15 18.49
C PRO A 90 43.03 -1.09 18.68
N PHE A 91 43.53 -1.22 19.91
CA PHE A 91 44.65 -2.09 20.27
C PHE A 91 44.23 -3.53 20.61
N LEU A 92 42.93 -3.79 20.84
CA LEU A 92 42.38 -5.14 21.05
C LEU A 92 41.83 -5.74 19.75
N SER A 93 41.61 -4.94 18.70
CA SER A 93 41.23 -5.45 17.38
C SER A 93 42.47 -5.95 16.63
N ARG A 94 42.80 -7.23 16.82
CA ARG A 94 43.77 -7.96 15.99
C ARG A 94 43.17 -8.55 14.70
N GLY A 95 41.90 -8.29 14.42
CA GLY A 95 41.23 -8.70 13.19
C GLY A 95 41.09 -7.54 12.22
N PRO A 96 40.98 -7.80 10.91
CA PRO A 96 40.62 -6.75 9.96
C PRO A 96 39.34 -6.09 10.48
N SER A 97 39.37 -4.78 10.69
CA SER A 97 38.16 -3.98 10.55
C SER A 97 37.56 -4.44 9.22
N SER A 98 36.42 -5.14 9.25
CA SER A 98 35.85 -5.81 8.08
C SER A 98 36.00 -4.90 6.88
N SER A 99 36.73 -5.35 5.87
CA SER A 99 37.09 -4.51 4.74
C SER A 99 35.81 -3.93 4.14
N PRO A 100 35.85 -2.75 3.48
CA PRO A 100 34.66 -2.21 2.82
C PRO A 100 33.96 -3.25 1.94
N GLN A 101 34.73 -4.14 1.30
CA GLN A 101 34.20 -5.23 0.48
C GLN A 101 33.46 -6.30 1.30
N GLU A 102 33.94 -6.65 2.50
CA GLU A 102 33.28 -7.62 3.37
C GLU A 102 31.97 -7.09 3.94
N VAL A 103 31.91 -5.79 4.25
CA VAL A 103 30.68 -5.13 4.71
C VAL A 103 29.65 -5.10 3.59
N GLU A 104 30.04 -4.68 2.39
CA GLU A 104 29.16 -4.64 1.22
C GLU A 104 28.60 -6.04 0.89
N ALA A 105 29.45 -7.07 0.92
CA ALA A 105 29.02 -8.45 0.70
C ALA A 105 28.08 -8.98 1.80
N CYS A 106 28.27 -8.53 3.04
CA CYS A 106 27.34 -8.82 4.13
C CYS A 106 25.99 -8.14 3.90
N GLU A 107 26.00 -6.85 3.60
CA GLU A 107 24.79 -6.04 3.41
C GLU A 107 23.95 -6.55 2.24
N ALA A 108 24.59 -6.89 1.11
CA ALA A 108 23.92 -7.47 -0.04
C ALA A 108 23.18 -8.77 0.33
N ARG A 109 23.86 -9.69 1.02
CA ARG A 109 23.27 -10.97 1.44
C ARG A 109 22.16 -10.80 2.47
N ALA A 110 22.34 -9.90 3.43
CA ALA A 110 21.34 -9.60 4.46
C ALA A 110 20.09 -8.95 3.86
N MET A 111 20.29 -8.03 2.90
CA MET A 111 19.20 -7.39 2.16
C MET A 111 18.42 -8.40 1.32
N GLU A 112 19.10 -9.27 0.57
CA GLU A 112 18.45 -10.32 -0.23
C GLU A 112 17.60 -11.26 0.64
N GLY A 113 18.15 -11.73 1.77
CA GLY A 113 17.40 -12.57 2.72
C GLY A 113 16.17 -11.85 3.30
N CYS A 114 16.31 -10.58 3.65
CA CYS A 114 15.21 -9.76 4.14
C CYS A 114 14.11 -9.56 3.09
N LEU A 115 14.49 -9.25 1.84
CA LEU A 115 13.55 -9.05 0.72
C LEU A 115 12.81 -10.33 0.36
N ALA A 116 13.49 -11.47 0.34
CA ALA A 116 12.86 -12.77 0.09
C ALA A 116 11.77 -13.08 1.13
N GLY A 117 12.01 -12.77 2.41
CA GLY A 117 11.01 -12.87 3.47
C GLY A 117 9.86 -11.86 3.31
N ALA A 118 10.18 -10.63 2.92
CA ALA A 118 9.18 -9.58 2.71
C ALA A 118 8.21 -9.91 1.57
N GLN A 119 8.67 -10.57 0.50
CA GLN A 119 7.82 -10.95 -0.63
C GLN A 119 6.58 -11.73 -0.18
N GLN A 120 6.75 -12.79 0.60
CA GLN A 120 5.64 -13.61 1.07
C GLN A 120 4.68 -12.81 1.96
N GLY A 121 5.22 -11.95 2.83
CA GLY A 121 4.43 -11.05 3.66
C GLY A 121 3.59 -10.06 2.85
N CYS A 122 4.19 -9.44 1.83
CA CYS A 122 3.54 -8.47 0.95
C CYS A 122 2.43 -9.12 0.11
N THR A 123 2.69 -10.27 -0.51
CA THR A 123 1.67 -11.01 -1.27
C THR A 123 0.48 -11.40 -0.37
N GLY A 124 0.76 -11.88 0.85
CA GLY A 124 -0.28 -12.21 1.83
C GLY A 124 -1.10 -11.00 2.27
N HIS A 125 -0.44 -9.89 2.55
CA HIS A 125 -1.09 -8.63 2.90
C HIS A 125 -1.99 -8.11 1.79
N ALA A 126 -1.50 -8.09 0.54
CA ALA A 126 -2.25 -7.68 -0.63
C ALA A 126 -3.50 -8.55 -0.85
N ALA A 127 -3.37 -9.87 -0.70
CA ALA A 127 -4.49 -10.80 -0.83
C ALA A 127 -5.58 -10.52 0.22
N SER A 128 -5.19 -10.37 1.49
CA SER A 128 -6.09 -10.07 2.61
C SER A 128 -6.82 -8.74 2.39
N LEU A 129 -6.07 -7.67 2.13
CA LEU A 129 -6.60 -6.32 2.02
C LEU A 129 -7.58 -6.17 0.85
N CYS A 130 -7.19 -6.64 -0.33
CA CYS A 130 -7.99 -6.50 -1.55
C CYS A 130 -9.19 -7.46 -1.61
N ALA A 131 -9.16 -8.59 -0.88
CA ALA A 131 -10.34 -9.44 -0.74
C ALA A 131 -11.36 -8.85 0.24
N ALA A 132 -10.90 -8.31 1.38
CA ALA A 132 -11.76 -7.74 2.42
C ALA A 132 -12.53 -6.50 1.94
N SER A 133 -11.96 -5.71 1.03
CA SER A 133 -12.58 -4.51 0.47
C SER A 133 -13.58 -4.79 -0.67
N HIS A 134 -13.66 -6.03 -1.18
CA HIS A 134 -14.46 -6.40 -2.34
C HIS A 134 -15.26 -7.72 -2.16
N PRO A 135 -16.33 -7.72 -1.34
CA PRO A 135 -17.15 -8.90 -1.06
C PRO A 135 -17.77 -9.53 -2.32
N GLU A 136 -18.05 -10.83 -2.26
CA GLU A 136 -18.47 -11.70 -3.37
C GLU A 136 -19.90 -11.48 -3.91
N ARG A 137 -20.63 -10.46 -3.46
CA ARG A 137 -22.03 -10.21 -3.88
C ARG A 137 -22.31 -8.72 -4.10
N MET A 138 -21.52 -8.06 -4.95
CA MET A 138 -21.71 -6.65 -5.27
C MET A 138 -21.40 -6.35 -6.74
N TRP A 139 -22.22 -6.91 -7.60
CA TRP A 139 -22.42 -6.43 -8.96
C TRP A 139 -23.92 -6.28 -9.19
N LEU A 140 -24.30 -5.29 -9.98
CA LEU A 140 -25.67 -5.13 -10.43
C LEU A 140 -25.91 -6.23 -11.49
N GLU A 141 -26.96 -7.04 -11.31
CA GLU A 141 -27.48 -7.87 -12.40
C GLU A 141 -28.02 -7.00 -13.54
#